data_AF-A0A524P087-F1
#
_entry.id   AF-A0A524P087-F1
#
_cell.length_a   1.000
_cell.length_b   1.000
_cell.length_c   1.000
_cell.angle_alpha   90.00
_cell.angle_beta   90.00
_cell.angle_gamma   90.00
#
_symmetry.space_group_name_H-M   'P 1'
#
loop_
_entity.id
_entity.type
_entity.pdbx_description
1 polymer ?
#
loop_
_entity_poly.entity_id
_entity_poly.type
_entity_poly.pdbx_seq_one_letter_code
_entity_poly.pdbx_strand_id
1 'polypeptide(L)'
;MDLPPGLPSFTDHPGRRLELSELDVTEPVQGLVVRSTAGFVDVRVGAELLQARIRGRLKHTPRTTDLCVIGDQVMVAHPGKRTFVVVEVLPRTTRFSRRQPGRGPKREDVLVANLDQLMITFCYGRPLLNKRLLDRFLVIAEHQYIQPVIVMN
;
A
#
# COMPACT_ATOMS: atom_id res chain seq x y z
N MET A 1 31.03 12.32 -12.35
CA MET A 1 29.60 12.64 -12.13
C MET A 1 29.22 11.88 -10.88
N ASP A 2 29.34 12.55 -9.74
CA ASP A 2 29.30 11.92 -8.42
C ASP A 2 27.88 11.50 -8.05
N LEU A 3 27.75 10.28 -7.53
CA LEU A 3 26.51 9.78 -6.93
C LEU A 3 26.14 10.63 -5.71
N PRO A 4 24.87 11.02 -5.51
CA PRO A 4 24.46 11.70 -4.29
C PRO A 4 24.58 10.74 -3.09
N PRO A 5 25.13 11.20 -1.94
CA PRO A 5 25.18 10.41 -0.72
C PRO A 5 23.81 10.42 -0.03
N GLY A 6 23.37 9.28 0.50
CA GLY A 6 22.21 9.19 1.40
C GLY A 6 20.97 8.49 0.85
N LEU A 7 21.11 7.37 0.13
CA LEU A 7 20.00 6.44 -0.02
C LEU A 7 19.61 5.92 1.37
N PRO A 8 18.34 6.06 1.82
CA PRO A 8 17.90 5.48 3.08
C PRO A 8 18.07 3.96 3.01
N SER A 9 18.75 3.40 4.00
CA SER A 9 18.85 1.95 4.13
C SER A 9 17.44 1.40 4.35
N PHE A 10 16.93 0.63 3.38
CA PHE A 10 15.78 -0.25 3.57
C PHE A 10 16.18 -1.44 4.46
N THR A 11 16.56 -1.15 5.70
CA THR A 11 16.51 -2.16 6.75
C THR A 11 15.04 -2.33 7.09
N ASP A 12 14.48 -3.45 6.62
CA ASP A 12 13.28 -4.06 7.18
C ASP A 12 13.56 -4.28 8.68
N HIS A 13 13.24 -3.28 9.49
CA HIS A 13 13.06 -3.51 10.91
C HIS A 13 11.72 -4.20 11.02
N PRO A 14 11.69 -5.52 11.36
CA PRO A 14 10.44 -6.16 11.66
C PRO A 14 9.86 -5.37 12.84
N GLY A 15 8.87 -4.52 12.55
CA GLY A 15 8.14 -3.78 13.58
C GLY A 15 7.70 -4.77 14.63
N ARG A 16 7.85 -4.42 15.90
CA ARG A 16 7.44 -5.29 16.99
C ARG A 16 5.97 -5.60 16.77
N ARG A 17 5.64 -6.90 16.68
CA ARG A 17 4.25 -7.34 16.60
C ARG A 17 3.74 -7.32 18.03
N LEU A 18 2.91 -6.34 18.36
CA LEU A 18 2.24 -6.37 19.65
C LEU A 18 1.23 -7.50 19.65
N GLU A 19 1.35 -8.37 20.65
CA GLU A 19 0.24 -9.22 21.03
C GLU A 19 -0.86 -8.36 21.66
N LEU A 20 -2.08 -8.85 21.51
CA LEU A 20 -3.40 -8.23 21.67
C LEU A 20 -3.71 -7.54 23.03
N SER A 21 -2.75 -7.32 23.92
CA SER A 21 -2.98 -6.95 25.32
C SER A 21 -2.39 -5.60 25.79
N GLU A 22 -1.63 -4.86 24.97
CA GLU A 22 -0.93 -3.63 25.45
C GLU A 22 -1.53 -2.29 24.98
N LEU A 23 -2.55 -2.31 24.11
CA LEU A 23 -3.17 -1.10 23.59
C LEU A 23 -4.69 -1.19 23.71
N ASP A 24 -5.23 -0.71 24.84
CA ASP A 24 -6.67 -0.53 25.04
C ASP A 24 -7.11 0.75 24.32
N VAL A 25 -7.06 0.72 22.98
CA VAL A 25 -7.39 1.87 22.14
C VAL A 25 -8.89 1.88 21.86
N THR A 26 -9.65 2.45 22.80
CA THR A 26 -11.09 2.67 22.63
C THR A 26 -11.36 3.73 21.55
N GLU A 27 -10.43 4.66 21.36
CA GLU A 27 -10.47 5.68 20.32
C GLU A 27 -9.78 5.20 19.03
N PRO A 28 -10.32 5.50 17.83
CA PRO A 28 -9.64 5.14 16.60
C PRO A 28 -8.27 5.83 16.49
N VAL A 29 -7.23 5.06 16.19
CA VAL A 29 -5.87 5.56 15.93
C VAL A 29 -5.55 5.44 14.45
N GLN A 30 -4.87 6.45 13.91
CA GLN A 30 -4.42 6.44 12.52
C GLN A 30 -3.19 5.54 12.34
N GLY A 31 -3.16 4.79 11.23
CA GLY A 31 -2.00 4.02 10.83
C GLY A 31 -1.92 3.79 9.32
N LEU A 32 -0.78 3.22 8.90
CA LEU A 32 -0.47 2.92 7.50
C LEU A 32 -0.61 1.43 7.22
N VAL A 33 -1.38 1.05 6.21
CA VAL A 33 -1.43 -0.34 5.75
C VAL A 33 -0.12 -0.71 5.07
N VAL A 34 0.65 -1.63 5.66
CA VAL A 34 1.94 -2.08 5.12
C VAL A 34 1.85 -3.47 4.47
N ARG A 35 0.82 -4.24 4.80
CA ARG A 35 0.57 -5.56 4.22
C ARG A 35 -0.91 -5.82 4.08
N SER A 36 -1.30 -6.50 2.99
CA SER A 36 -2.65 -7.02 2.78
C SER A 36 -2.58 -8.53 2.57
N THR A 37 -3.40 -9.29 3.30
CA THR A 37 -3.47 -10.76 3.19
C THR A 37 -4.93 -11.15 3.34
N ALA A 38 -5.49 -11.91 2.38
CA ALA A 38 -6.91 -12.26 2.25
C ALA A 38 -7.78 -12.04 3.52
N GLY A 39 -8.42 -10.85 3.62
CA GLY A 39 -9.36 -10.50 4.69
C GLY A 39 -8.78 -9.78 5.92
N PHE A 40 -7.45 -9.64 6.00
CA PHE A 40 -6.71 -8.94 7.04
C PHE A 40 -5.69 -7.97 6.43
N VAL A 41 -5.32 -6.97 7.21
CA VAL A 41 -4.25 -6.02 6.90
C VAL A 41 -3.36 -5.84 8.11
N ASP A 42 -2.06 -5.67 7.89
CA ASP A 42 -1.16 -5.23 8.94
C ASP A 42 -1.02 -3.70 8.82
N VAL A 43 -1.30 -3.02 9.91
CA VAL A 43 -1.33 -1.56 10.02
C VAL A 43 -0.20 -1.12 10.93
N ARG A 44 0.71 -0.30 10.40
CA ARG A 44 1.79 0.30 11.15
C ARG A 44 1.29 1.55 11.88
N VAL A 45 1.48 1.58 13.19
CA VAL A 45 1.19 2.71 14.07
C VAL A 45 2.47 3.01 14.86
N GLY A 46 3.15 4.11 14.55
CA GLY A 46 4.49 4.36 15.08
C GLY A 46 5.46 3.23 14.71
N ALA A 47 6.06 2.58 15.71
CA ALA A 47 6.97 1.45 15.56
C ALA A 47 6.28 0.07 15.56
N GLU A 48 4.97 0.05 15.81
CA GLU A 48 4.21 -1.17 16.09
C GLU A 48 3.40 -1.63 14.86
N LEU A 49 3.21 -2.93 14.74
CA LEU A 49 2.36 -3.55 13.71
C LEU A 49 1.11 -4.18 14.31
N LEU A 50 -0.05 -3.69 13.90
CA LEU A 50 -1.36 -4.16 14.34
C LEU A 50 -2.05 -4.94 13.22
N GLN A 51 -2.40 -6.19 13.48
CA GLN A 51 -3.21 -6.96 12.53
C GLN A 51 -4.69 -6.61 12.70
N ALA A 52 -5.30 -6.08 11.64
CA ALA A 52 -6.68 -5.61 11.63
C ALA A 52 -7.53 -6.30 10.56
N ARG A 53 -8.83 -6.42 10.83
CA ARG A 53 -9.83 -6.86 9.84
C ARG A 53 -10.51 -5.67 9.19
N ILE A 54 -10.89 -5.81 7.92
CA ILE A 54 -11.70 -4.80 7.22
C ILE A 54 -13.16 -4.96 7.65
N ARG A 55 -13.75 -3.90 8.24
CA ARG A 55 -15.14 -3.91 8.73
C ARG A 55 -16.13 -4.22 7.60
N GLY A 56 -17.12 -5.06 7.88
CA GLY A 56 -18.15 -5.46 6.91
C GLY A 56 -18.87 -4.28 6.24
N ARG A 57 -19.15 -3.19 6.98
CA ARG A 57 -19.78 -1.97 6.43
C ARG A 57 -18.94 -1.28 5.35
N LEU A 58 -17.61 -1.29 5.46
CA LEU A 58 -16.74 -0.78 4.41
C LEU A 58 -16.89 -1.58 3.12
N LYS A 59 -17.27 -2.87 3.20
CA LYS A 59 -17.52 -3.73 2.03
C LYS A 59 -18.78 -3.36 1.23
N HIS A 60 -19.64 -2.48 1.75
CA HIS A 60 -20.87 -2.03 1.10
C HIS A 60 -20.71 -0.71 0.32
N THR A 61 -19.54 -0.06 0.38
CA THR A 61 -19.19 1.08 -0.48
C THR A 61 -19.11 0.60 -1.95
N PRO A 62 -19.55 1.40 -2.94
CA PRO A 62 -19.53 0.99 -4.35
C PRO A 62 -18.17 0.39 -4.74
N ARG A 63 -18.19 -0.84 -5.25
CA ARG A 63 -17.02 -1.66 -5.63
C ARG A 63 -16.30 -1.14 -6.90
N THR A 64 -16.15 0.17 -7.04
CA THR A 64 -15.40 0.79 -8.13
C THR A 64 -13.88 0.73 -7.89
N THR A 65 -13.45 0.55 -6.64
CA THR A 65 -12.04 0.35 -6.24
C THR A 65 -11.91 -0.65 -5.09
N ASP A 66 -10.71 -1.20 -4.89
CA ASP A 66 -10.38 -2.04 -3.72
C ASP A 66 -10.63 -1.30 -2.40
N LEU A 67 -11.22 -2.02 -1.45
CA LEU A 67 -11.73 -1.50 -0.18
C LEU A 67 -10.65 -0.94 0.74
N CYS A 68 -9.46 -1.54 0.71
CA CYS A 68 -8.29 -1.18 1.50
C CYS A 68 -7.07 -1.88 0.88
N VAL A 69 -6.00 -1.14 0.61
CA VAL A 69 -4.81 -1.63 -0.10
C VAL A 69 -3.55 -1.19 0.64
N ILE A 70 -2.39 -1.74 0.23
CA ILE A 70 -1.10 -1.30 0.78
C ILE A 70 -0.92 0.19 0.48
N GLY A 71 -0.43 0.93 1.48
CA GLY A 71 -0.24 2.38 1.42
C GLY A 71 -1.47 3.20 1.82
N ASP A 72 -2.63 2.57 2.06
CA ASP A 72 -3.78 3.30 2.62
C ASP A 72 -3.47 3.79 4.04
N GLN A 73 -3.84 5.05 4.29
CA GLN A 73 -3.94 5.61 5.63
C GLN A 73 -5.32 5.23 6.17
N VAL A 74 -5.37 4.65 7.38
CA VAL A 74 -6.59 4.08 7.94
C VAL A 74 -6.76 4.46 9.39
N MET A 75 -8.01 4.51 9.85
CA MET A 75 -8.34 4.53 11.27
C MET A 75 -8.57 3.09 11.73
N VAL A 76 -7.84 2.67 12.75
CA VAL A 76 -7.98 1.36 13.41
C VAL A 76 -8.45 1.54 14.84
N ALA A 77 -9.38 0.70 15.27
CA ALA A 77 -9.88 0.69 16.64
C ALA A 77 -9.88 -0.73 17.20
N HIS A 78 -9.81 -0.84 18.54
CA HIS A 78 -9.95 -2.10 19.25
C HIS A 78 -11.31 -2.11 19.98
N PRO A 79 -12.39 -2.61 19.35
CA PRO A 79 -13.75 -2.50 19.89
C PRO A 79 -14.04 -3.49 21.04
N GLY A 80 -13.11 -3.67 21.99
CA GLY A 80 -13.24 -4.58 23.12
C GLY A 80 -13.22 -6.07 22.76
N LYS A 81 -12.68 -6.43 21.58
CA LYS A 81 -12.58 -7.82 21.08
C LYS A 81 -11.15 -8.16 20.71
N ARG A 82 -10.78 -9.45 20.72
CA ARG A 82 -9.49 -10.07 20.34
C ARG A 82 -8.82 -9.60 19.02
N THR A 83 -9.31 -8.62 18.27
CA THR A 83 -8.70 -8.19 16.99
C THR A 83 -9.03 -6.74 16.67
N PHE A 84 -8.05 -5.99 16.17
CA PHE A 84 -8.25 -4.64 15.62
C PHE A 84 -9.15 -4.67 14.39
N VAL A 85 -9.83 -3.55 14.14
CA VAL A 85 -10.70 -3.39 12.98
C VAL A 85 -10.39 -2.06 12.30
N VAL A 86 -10.22 -2.10 10.97
CA VAL A 86 -10.21 -0.90 10.14
C VAL A 86 -11.63 -0.32 10.13
N VAL A 87 -11.81 0.84 10.75
CA VAL A 87 -13.11 1.51 10.85
C VAL A 87 -13.32 2.51 9.72
N GLU A 88 -12.23 3.05 9.17
CA GLU A 88 -12.24 4.03 8.09
C GLU A 88 -10.95 3.92 7.25
N VAL A 89 -11.08 4.14 5.94
CA VAL A 89 -9.95 4.37 5.03
C VAL A 89 -9.96 5.85 4.67
N LEU A 90 -8.87 6.55 4.99
CA LEU A 90 -8.74 7.98 4.77
C LEU A 90 -8.58 8.30 3.27
N PRO A 91 -8.87 9.55 2.84
CA PRO A 91 -8.74 9.94 1.44
C PRO A 91 -7.33 9.68 0.88
N ARG A 92 -7.27 9.00 -0.27
CA ARG A 92 -6.01 8.74 -0.99
C ARG A 92 -5.55 9.99 -1.74
N THR A 93 -4.29 10.37 -1.58
CA THR A 93 -3.64 11.45 -2.34
C THR A 93 -3.20 10.98 -3.72
N THR A 94 -2.61 9.78 -3.80
CA THR A 94 -2.19 9.14 -5.05
C THR A 94 -2.67 7.68 -5.12
N ARG A 95 -2.74 7.11 -6.32
CA ARG A 95 -3.16 5.72 -6.55
C ARG A 95 -2.38 5.11 -7.70
N PHE A 96 -1.70 3.99 -7.45
CA PHE A 96 -1.12 3.18 -8.50
C PHE A 96 -2.11 2.07 -8.87
N SER A 97 -2.87 2.27 -9.95
CA SER A 97 -3.95 1.38 -10.36
C SER A 97 -3.73 0.74 -11.73
N ARG A 98 -4.38 -0.41 -11.92
CA ARG A 98 -4.51 -1.11 -13.19
C ARG A 98 -5.98 -1.03 -13.62
N ARG A 99 -6.21 -0.67 -14.88
CA ARG A 99 -7.53 -0.85 -15.50
C ARG A 99 -7.74 -2.32 -15.83
N GLN A 100 -8.86 -2.90 -15.39
CA GLN A 100 -9.22 -4.26 -15.80
C GLN A 100 -9.63 -4.29 -17.28
N PRO A 101 -9.09 -5.22 -18.09
CA PRO A 101 -9.56 -5.40 -19.46
C PRO A 101 -10.94 -6.09 -19.45
N GLY A 102 -11.94 -5.52 -20.11
CA GLY A 102 -13.27 -6.12 -20.25
C GLY A 102 -14.38 -5.16 -20.69
N ARG A 103 -15.57 -5.70 -21.01
CA ARG A 103 -16.78 -4.96 -21.43
C ARG A 103 -17.67 -4.51 -20.26
N GLY A 104 -17.24 -4.70 -19.02
CA GLY A 104 -17.98 -4.32 -17.81
C GLY A 104 -17.75 -2.87 -17.38
N PRO A 105 -18.38 -2.41 -16.28
CA PRO A 105 -18.11 -1.09 -15.73
C PRO A 105 -16.61 -0.95 -15.46
N LYS A 106 -16.03 0.19 -15.87
CA LYS A 106 -14.60 0.51 -15.71
C LYS A 106 -14.22 0.33 -14.23
N ARG A 107 -13.60 -0.80 -13.90
CA ARG A 107 -13.03 -1.08 -12.58
C ARG A 107 -11.54 -0.82 -12.62
N GLU A 108 -11.10 -0.07 -11.63
CA GLU A 108 -9.68 0.14 -11.38
C GLU A 108 -9.29 -0.69 -10.16
N ASP A 109 -8.39 -1.65 -10.38
CA ASP A 109 -7.75 -2.38 -9.29
C ASP A 109 -6.64 -1.48 -8.77
N VAL A 110 -6.77 -1.02 -7.53
CA VAL A 110 -5.75 -0.17 -6.92
C VAL A 110 -4.73 -1.10 -6.31
N LEU A 111 -3.52 -1.11 -6.86
CA LEU A 111 -2.46 -2.01 -6.39
C LEU A 111 -1.79 -1.44 -5.14
N VAL A 112 -1.54 -0.13 -5.14
CA VAL A 112 -0.93 0.63 -4.04
C VAL A 112 -1.56 2.02 -3.96
N ALA A 113 -1.82 2.51 -2.76
CA ALA A 113 -2.27 3.87 -2.50
C ALA A 113 -1.14 4.73 -1.93
N ASN A 114 -1.23 6.05 -2.09
CA ASN A 114 -0.29 7.01 -1.50
C ASN A 114 1.17 6.64 -1.78
N LEU A 115 1.46 6.22 -3.02
CA LEU A 115 2.80 5.90 -3.46
C LEU A 115 3.52 7.21 -3.77
N ASP A 116 4.61 7.49 -3.05
CA ASP A 116 5.40 8.71 -3.23
C ASP A 116 6.49 8.54 -4.29
N GLN A 117 7.05 7.33 -4.44
CA GLN A 117 8.14 7.05 -5.38
C GLN A 117 7.98 5.66 -5.99
N LEU A 118 8.20 5.54 -7.30
CA LEU A 118 8.19 4.26 -8.03
C LEU A 118 9.61 3.88 -8.46
N MET A 119 10.18 2.85 -7.83
CA MET A 119 11.48 2.30 -8.24
C MET A 119 11.25 1.12 -9.19
N ILE A 120 11.65 1.28 -10.45
CA ILE A 120 11.46 0.28 -11.51
C ILE A 120 12.79 -0.44 -11.72
N THR A 121 12.89 -1.65 -11.19
CA THR A 121 14.14 -2.43 -11.24
C THR A 121 14.18 -3.38 -12.43
N PHE A 122 15.24 -3.30 -13.22
CA PHE A 122 15.55 -4.23 -14.30
C PHE A 122 16.96 -4.79 -14.15
N CYS A 123 17.21 -5.95 -14.78
CA CYS A 123 18.56 -6.49 -14.83
C CYS A 123 19.40 -5.79 -15.90
N TYR A 124 20.66 -5.48 -15.60
CA TYR A 124 21.62 -4.98 -16.58
C TYR A 124 22.02 -6.07 -17.60
N GLY A 125 21.92 -7.35 -17.22
CA GLY A 125 22.34 -8.50 -18.02
C GLY A 125 21.19 -9.43 -18.42
N ARG A 126 20.82 -10.34 -17.52
CA ARG A 126 19.80 -11.39 -17.79
C ARG A 126 18.76 -11.44 -16.66
N PRO A 127 17.46 -11.37 -16.98
CA PRO A 127 16.87 -11.30 -18.32
C PRO A 127 17.13 -9.96 -19.02
N LEU A 128 17.13 -9.97 -20.37
CA LEU A 128 17.27 -8.75 -21.16
C LEU A 128 16.15 -7.75 -20.81
N LEU A 129 16.50 -6.46 -20.83
CA LEU A 129 15.57 -5.37 -20.58
C LEU A 129 14.33 -5.47 -21.48
N ASN A 130 13.16 -5.67 -20.87
CA ASN A 130 11.89 -5.58 -21.57
C ASN A 130 11.43 -4.12 -21.67
N LYS A 131 11.82 -3.46 -22.76
CA LYS A 131 11.49 -2.04 -23.02
C LYS A 131 9.98 -1.75 -22.98
N ARG A 132 9.15 -2.67 -23.50
CA ARG A 132 7.69 -2.52 -23.46
C ARG A 132 7.14 -2.53 -22.05
N LEU A 133 7.74 -3.30 -21.14
CA LEU A 133 7.35 -3.31 -19.74
C LEU A 133 7.79 -2.01 -19.04
N LEU A 134 9.01 -1.53 -19.32
CA LEU A 134 9.49 -0.24 -18.83
C LEU A 134 8.56 0.90 -19.26
N ASP A 135 8.26 1.02 -20.55
CA ASP A 135 7.37 2.05 -21.09
C ASP A 135 6.00 2.02 -20.40
N ARG A 136 5.46 0.83 -20.15
CA ARG A 136 4.18 0.68 -19.43
C ARG A 136 4.25 1.23 -18.00
N PHE A 137 5.33 0.97 -17.26
CA PHE A 137 5.50 1.53 -15.92
C PHE A 137 5.63 3.05 -15.96
N LEU A 138 6.39 3.60 -16.92
CA LEU A 138 6.56 5.04 -17.08
C LEU A 138 5.24 5.74 -17.42
N VAL A 139 4.43 5.18 -18.32
CA VAL A 139 3.10 5.73 -18.66
C VAL A 139 2.16 5.74 -17.45
N ILE A 140 2.17 4.67 -16.63
CA ILE A 140 1.35 4.62 -15.42
C ILE A 140 1.85 5.65 -14.40
N ALA A 141 3.17 5.75 -14.20
CA ALA A 141 3.76 6.71 -13.28
C ALA A 141 3.38 8.15 -13.64
N GLU A 142 3.53 8.51 -14.92
CA GLU A 142 3.17 9.84 -15.44
C GLU A 142 1.68 10.14 -15.28
N HIS A 143 0.80 9.19 -15.65
CA HIS A 143 -0.65 9.34 -15.49
C HIS A 143 -1.07 9.56 -14.03
N GLN A 144 -0.27 9.08 -13.07
CA GLN A 144 -0.54 9.19 -11.64
C GLN A 144 0.32 10.26 -10.94
N TYR A 145 1.09 11.05 -11.69
CA TYR A 145 2.00 12.08 -11.18
C TYR A 145 3.03 11.57 -10.17
N ILE A 146 3.52 10.34 -10.35
CA ILE A 146 4.53 9.71 -9.50
C ILE A 146 5.87 9.78 -10.21
N GLN A 147 6.91 10.29 -9.54
CA GLN A 147 8.26 10.34 -10.11
C GLN A 147 8.89 8.93 -10.16
N PRO A 148 9.20 8.39 -11.35
CA PRO A 148 9.84 7.08 -11.46
C PRO A 148 11.36 7.18 -11.32
N VAL A 149 11.97 6.15 -10.73
CA VAL A 149 13.43 5.93 -10.71
C VAL A 149 13.72 4.59 -11.35
N ILE A 150 14.52 4.57 -12.41
CA ILE A 150 14.94 3.33 -13.05
C ILE A 150 16.18 2.82 -12.33
N VAL A 151 16.14 1.57 -11.87
CA VAL A 151 17.24 0.90 -11.20
C VAL A 151 17.73 -0.25 -12.08
N MET A 152 19.02 -0.26 -12.38
CA MET A 152 19.68 -1.37 -13.07
C MET A 152 20.47 -2.19 -12.03
N ASN A 153 20.13 -3.47 -11.91
CA ASN A 153 20.75 -4.43 -10.98
C ASN A 153 21.41 -5.61 -11.70
#